data_AF-A0A0G1WN47-F1
#
_entry.id   AF-A0A0G1WN47-F1
#
_cell.length_a   1.000
_cell.length_b   1.000
_cell.length_c   1.000
_cell.angle_alpha   90.00
_cell.angle_beta   90.00
_cell.angle_gamma   90.00
#
_symmetry.space_group_name_H-M   'P 1'
#
loop_
_entity.id
_entity.type
_entity.pdbx_description
1 polymer ?
#
loop_
_entity_poly.entity_id
_entity_poly.type
_entity_poly.pdbx_seq_one_letter_code
_entity_poly.pdbx_strand_id
1 'polypeptide(L)'
;MPDFDKFFSDYGNIVKPALTVLAALVLFMIWFFSTQDMPSVNVAEDNVATTVQSGSTEMQTFRCQSGKTIKALISANEAQLELSDGREIIIPRSGSQYANPDGSFIFSRAGNAATIREGGRTTYTCSSA
;
A
#
# COMPACT_ATOMS: atom_id res chain seq x y z
N MET A 1 -54.37 20.90 17.21
CA MET A 1 -53.04 21.10 17.83
C MET A 1 -52.62 19.77 18.43
N PRO A 2 -51.55 19.12 17.95
CA PRO A 2 -51.10 17.86 18.51
C PRO A 2 -50.43 18.08 19.87
N ASP A 3 -50.79 17.20 20.79
CA ASP A 3 -50.45 17.18 22.22
C ASP A 3 -49.02 16.64 22.40
N PHE A 4 -48.08 17.54 22.74
CA PHE A 4 -46.63 17.25 22.83
C PHE A 4 -46.23 16.54 24.13
N ASP A 5 -47.11 16.47 25.14
CA ASP A 5 -46.76 15.99 26.47
C ASP A 5 -46.69 14.47 26.56
N LYS A 6 -47.36 13.75 25.65
CA LYS A 6 -47.30 12.27 25.57
C LYS A 6 -45.99 11.72 25.01
N PHE A 7 -45.19 12.52 24.32
CA PHE A 7 -43.94 12.04 23.70
C PHE A 7 -42.81 11.82 24.71
N PHE A 8 -42.81 12.55 25.83
CA PHE A 8 -41.71 12.49 26.80
C PHE A 8 -41.88 11.39 27.85
N SER A 9 -43.11 10.92 28.10
CA SER A 9 -43.38 9.91 29.14
C SER A 9 -42.93 8.49 28.76
N ASP A 10 -42.88 8.16 27.47
CA ASP A 10 -42.46 6.82 26.99
C ASP A 10 -40.93 6.70 26.84
N TYR A 11 -40.20 7.82 26.93
CA TYR A 11 -38.74 7.84 26.83
C TYR A 11 -38.06 7.27 28.09
N GLY A 12 -38.70 7.27 29.26
CA GLY A 12 -38.07 6.94 30.55
C GLY A 12 -37.67 5.46 30.76
N ASN A 13 -38.30 4.52 30.04
CA ASN A 13 -38.01 3.08 30.17
C ASN A 13 -37.17 2.51 29.01
N ILE A 14 -37.00 3.26 27.92
CA ILE A 14 -36.17 2.90 26.75
C ILE A 14 -34.79 3.56 26.80
N VAL A 15 -34.66 4.74 27.43
CA VAL A 15 -33.36 5.42 27.60
C VAL A 15 -32.38 4.68 28.48
N LYS A 16 -32.87 3.93 29.48
CA LYS A 16 -32.02 3.20 30.42
C LYS A 16 -31.17 2.13 29.71
N PRO A 17 -31.75 1.18 28.93
CA PRO A 17 -30.94 0.20 28.20
C PRO A 17 -30.13 0.81 27.05
N ALA A 18 -30.65 1.85 26.39
CA ALA A 18 -29.93 2.53 25.30
C ALA A 18 -28.64 3.20 25.80
N LEU A 19 -28.68 3.83 26.98
CA LEU A 19 -27.51 4.46 27.59
C LEU A 19 -26.46 3.43 28.02
N THR A 20 -26.87 2.27 28.55
CA THR A 20 -25.94 1.20 28.93
C THR A 20 -25.23 0.59 27.73
N VAL A 21 -25.96 0.38 26.62
CA VAL A 21 -25.37 -0.13 25.37
C VAL A 21 -24.35 0.86 24.81
N LEU A 22 -24.67 2.16 24.83
CA LEU A 22 -23.79 3.20 24.33
C LEU A 22 -22.52 3.33 25.19
N ALA A 23 -22.65 3.25 26.51
CA ALA A 23 -21.51 3.22 27.43
C ALA A 23 -20.63 1.97 27.22
N ALA A 24 -21.23 0.79 27.00
CA ALA A 24 -20.49 -0.44 26.72
C ALA A 24 -19.70 -0.37 25.39
N LEU A 25 -20.28 0.23 24.35
CA LEU A 25 -19.60 0.43 23.07
C LEU A 25 -18.40 1.38 23.19
N VAL A 26 -18.52 2.46 23.98
CA VAL A 26 -17.41 3.38 24.22
C VAL A 26 -16.27 2.68 24.99
N LEU A 27 -16.60 1.90 26.02
CA LEU A 27 -15.60 1.12 26.76
C LEU A 27 -14.92 0.06 25.88
N PHE A 28 -15.67 -0.59 24.99
CA PHE A 28 -15.12 -1.53 24.02
C PHE A 28 -14.17 -0.85 23.04
N MET A 29 -14.52 0.33 22.53
CA MET A 29 -13.66 1.13 21.65
C MET A 29 -12.37 1.57 22.34
N ILE A 30 -12.44 2.05 23.60
CA ILE A 30 -11.25 2.44 24.38
C ILE A 30 -10.35 1.24 24.62
N TRP A 31 -10.92 0.09 24.98
CA TRP A 31 -10.17 -1.15 25.16
C TRP A 31 -9.51 -1.59 23.86
N PHE A 32 -10.25 -1.58 22.75
CA PHE A 32 -9.74 -1.94 21.42
C PHE A 32 -8.59 -1.02 20.98
N PHE A 33 -8.74 0.30 21.17
CA PHE A 33 -7.67 1.27 20.88
C PHE A 33 -6.46 1.07 21.78
N SER A 34 -6.68 0.69 23.04
CA SER A 34 -5.60 0.42 24.00
C SER A 34 -4.85 -0.87 23.69
N THR A 35 -5.45 -1.82 22.96
CA THR A 35 -4.78 -3.04 22.47
C THR A 35 -4.09 -2.87 21.12
N GLN A 36 -4.26 -1.72 20.46
CA GLN A 36 -3.43 -1.39 19.29
C GLN A 36 -2.09 -0.85 19.79
N ASP A 37 -1.19 -1.76 20.16
CA ASP A 37 0.23 -1.45 20.29
C ASP A 37 0.72 -0.93 18.93
N MET A 38 0.86 0.39 18.80
CA MET A 38 1.54 0.95 17.65
C MET A 38 3.01 0.53 17.71
N PRO A 39 3.58 -0.05 16.64
CA PRO A 39 5.01 -0.31 16.62
C PRO A 39 5.75 1.03 16.71
N SER A 40 6.49 1.24 17.79
CA SER A 40 7.43 2.34 17.90
C SER A 40 8.55 2.10 16.88
N VAL A 41 8.52 2.86 15.78
CA VAL A 41 9.62 2.89 14.81
C VAL A 41 10.79 3.60 15.46
N ASN A 42 11.70 2.83 16.05
CA ASN A 42 12.99 3.33 16.48
C ASN A 42 13.86 3.51 15.22
N VAL A 43 13.93 4.75 14.71
CA VAL A 43 14.93 5.10 13.71
C VAL A 43 16.25 5.32 14.44
N ALA A 44 17.04 4.26 14.56
CA ALA A 44 18.47 4.44 14.75
C ALA A 44 19.05 4.91 13.40
N GLU A 45 19.68 6.09 13.41
CA GLU A 45 20.61 6.50 12.34
C GLU A 45 21.77 5.50 12.32
N ASP A 46 21.66 4.46 11.49
CA ASP A 46 22.80 3.70 11.02
C ASP A 46 22.54 3.25 9.58
N ASN A 47 23.63 3.15 8.84
CA ASN A 47 23.74 3.27 7.40
C ASN A 47 22.82 2.32 6.60
N VAL A 48 22.21 2.90 5.55
CA VAL A 48 21.59 2.29 4.35
C VAL A 48 21.81 0.78 4.24
N ALA A 49 20.86 0.03 4.79
CA ALA A 49 20.53 -1.32 4.35
C ALA A 49 19.02 -1.49 4.59
N THR A 50 18.25 -1.15 3.56
CA THR A 50 16.79 -1.27 3.52
C THR A 50 16.35 -2.71 3.80
N THR A 51 16.02 -3.02 5.05
CA THR A 51 15.24 -4.21 5.42
C THR A 51 13.75 -3.89 5.24
N VAL A 52 13.24 -4.17 4.04
CA VAL A 52 11.80 -4.18 3.77
C VAL A 52 11.16 -5.30 4.60
N GLN A 53 10.12 -4.92 5.34
CA GLN A 53 9.22 -5.77 6.12
C GLN A 53 8.80 -7.04 5.36
N SER A 54 8.60 -8.11 6.14
CA SER A 54 8.03 -9.41 5.76
C SER A 54 6.92 -9.35 4.69
N GLY A 55 7.38 -9.30 3.45
CA GLY A 55 6.67 -9.48 2.20
C GLY A 55 7.76 -9.93 1.25
N SER A 56 7.57 -11.08 0.59
CA SER A 56 8.59 -11.66 -0.27
C SER A 56 9.00 -10.63 -1.31
N THR A 57 10.16 -10.01 -1.08
CA THR A 57 10.71 -8.97 -1.92
C THR A 57 11.75 -9.64 -2.78
N GLU A 58 11.55 -9.58 -4.09
CA GLU A 58 12.36 -10.28 -5.06
C GLU A 58 13.24 -9.26 -5.81
N MET A 59 14.55 -9.37 -5.64
CA MET A 59 15.50 -8.60 -6.42
C MET A 59 15.87 -9.37 -7.68
N GLN A 60 15.62 -8.77 -8.85
CA GLN A 60 16.01 -9.34 -10.14
C GLN A 60 16.76 -8.30 -10.98
N THR A 61 17.80 -8.75 -11.66
CA THR A 61 18.54 -7.92 -12.63
C THR A 61 18.26 -8.42 -14.04
N PHE A 62 17.79 -7.53 -14.90
CA PHE A 62 17.52 -7.82 -16.31
C PHE A 62 18.58 -7.16 -17.18
N ARG A 63 19.05 -7.90 -18.18
CA ARG A 63 19.91 -7.39 -19.24
C ARG A 63 19.05 -7.07 -20.45
N CYS A 64 19.17 -5.85 -20.92
CA CYS A 64 18.36 -5.31 -21.99
C CYS A 64 19.19 -5.13 -23.27
N GLN A 65 18.51 -4.88 -24.38
CA GLN A 65 19.17 -4.51 -25.62
C GLN A 65 20.07 -3.28 -25.44
N SER A 66 21.10 -3.16 -26.29
CA SER A 66 22.05 -2.04 -26.29
C SER A 66 22.86 -1.86 -25.00
N GLY A 67 23.07 -2.94 -24.24
CA GLY A 67 23.89 -2.91 -23.01
C GLY A 67 23.19 -2.27 -21.81
N LYS A 68 21.91 -1.91 -21.94
CA LYS A 68 21.11 -1.36 -20.85
C LYS A 68 20.80 -2.43 -19.81
N THR A 69 20.58 -2.01 -18.56
CA THR A 69 20.20 -2.88 -17.45
C THR A 69 19.04 -2.29 -16.66
N ILE A 70 18.26 -3.18 -16.04
CA ILE A 70 17.23 -2.84 -15.07
C ILE A 70 17.50 -3.69 -13.83
N LYS A 71 17.71 -3.06 -12.68
CA LYS A 71 17.60 -3.75 -11.40
C LYS A 71 16.20 -3.48 -10.84
N ALA A 72 15.44 -4.53 -10.62
CA ALA A 72 14.08 -4.43 -10.11
C ALA A 72 14.00 -5.05 -8.73
N LEU A 73 13.55 -4.28 -7.74
CA LEU A 73 13.14 -4.75 -6.44
C LEU A 73 11.62 -4.83 -6.43
N ILE A 74 11.08 -6.04 -6.55
CA ILE A 74 9.66 -6.27 -6.73
C ILE A 74 9.05 -6.70 -5.40
N SER A 75 8.00 -6.01 -4.99
CA SER A 75 7.14 -6.37 -3.86
C SER A 75 5.71 -6.66 -4.32
N ALA A 76 4.84 -7.06 -3.40
CA ALA A 76 3.44 -7.34 -3.68
C ALA A 76 2.67 -6.13 -4.24
N ASN A 77 3.05 -4.92 -3.82
CA ASN A 77 2.31 -3.68 -4.06
C ASN A 77 3.03 -2.68 -4.96
N GLU A 78 4.35 -2.78 -5.09
CA GLU A 78 5.18 -1.86 -5.86
C GLU A 78 6.41 -2.53 -6.45
N ALA A 79 7.00 -1.91 -7.47
CA ALA A 79 8.31 -2.26 -7.98
C ALA A 79 9.20 -1.01 -7.94
N GLN A 80 10.39 -1.16 -7.36
CA GLN A 80 11.43 -0.15 -7.39
C GLN A 80 12.43 -0.54 -8.48
N LEU A 81 12.67 0.35 -9.43
CA LEU A 81 13.49 0.11 -10.61
C LEU A 81 14.69 1.05 -10.60
N GLU A 82 15.88 0.50 -10.72
CA GLU A 82 17.12 1.24 -11.01
C GLU A 82 17.50 0.95 -12.47
N LEU A 83 17.46 1.98 -13.30
CA LEU A 83 17.77 1.89 -14.71
C LEU A 83 19.25 2.21 -14.96
N SER A 84 19.85 1.59 -15.97
CA SER A 84 21.23 1.89 -16.39
C SER A 84 21.52 3.34 -16.79
N ASP A 85 20.49 4.18 -16.99
CA ASP A 85 20.65 5.61 -17.23
C ASP A 85 20.77 6.45 -15.94
N GLY A 86 20.75 5.78 -14.77
CA GLY A 86 20.88 6.39 -13.45
C GLY A 86 19.55 6.80 -12.83
N ARG A 87 18.41 6.56 -13.49
CA ARG A 87 17.09 6.86 -12.91
C ARG A 87 16.66 5.77 -11.95
N GLU A 88 16.12 6.20 -10.82
CA GLU A 88 15.38 5.35 -9.88
C GLU A 88 13.90 5.69 -9.94
N ILE A 89 13.06 4.68 -10.10
CA ILE A 89 11.62 4.84 -10.32
C ILE A 89 10.88 3.85 -9.43
N ILE A 90 9.97 4.37 -8.61
CA ILE A 90 9.05 3.57 -7.80
C ILE A 90 7.68 3.62 -8.48
N ILE A 91 7.14 2.46 -8.80
CA ILE A 91 5.86 2.32 -9.48
C ILE A 91 4.93 1.40 -8.69
N PRO A 92 3.69 1.85 -8.40
CA PRO A 92 2.72 1.00 -7.76
C PRO A 92 2.22 -0.08 -8.73
N ARG A 93 1.69 -1.15 -8.15
CA ARG A 93 0.99 -2.19 -8.89
C ARG A 93 -0.33 -1.64 -9.42
N SER A 94 -0.52 -1.75 -10.73
CA SER A 94 -1.75 -1.42 -11.44
C SER A 94 -2.30 -2.71 -12.07
N GLY A 95 -3.16 -3.41 -11.32
CA GLY A 95 -3.72 -4.71 -11.71
C GLY A 95 -2.67 -5.82 -11.75
N SER A 96 -2.37 -6.32 -12.95
CA SER A 96 -1.37 -7.38 -13.18
C SER A 96 0.01 -6.87 -13.59
N GLN A 97 0.18 -5.54 -13.68
CA GLN A 97 1.42 -4.89 -14.08
C GLN A 97 1.81 -3.81 -13.07
N TYR A 98 2.97 -3.20 -13.23
CA TYR A 98 3.37 -2.03 -12.45
C TYR A 98 3.32 -0.82 -13.37
N ALA A 99 2.56 0.19 -12.99
CA ALA A 99 2.38 1.38 -13.81
C ALA A 99 2.17 2.59 -12.93
N ASN A 100 2.66 3.73 -13.38
CA ASN A 100 2.30 5.00 -12.75
C ASN A 100 0.82 5.37 -13.02
N PRO A 101 0.23 6.27 -12.21
CA PRO A 101 -1.20 6.57 -12.30
C PRO A 101 -1.67 7.14 -13.64
N ASP A 102 -0.81 7.86 -14.36
CA ASP A 102 -1.08 8.42 -15.69
C ASP A 102 -0.84 7.41 -16.83
N GLY A 103 -0.31 6.22 -16.53
CA GLY A 103 0.03 5.18 -17.50
C GLY A 103 1.17 5.56 -18.44
N SER A 104 1.91 6.63 -18.16
CA SER A 104 3.03 7.08 -18.99
C SER A 104 4.28 6.23 -18.80
N PHE A 105 4.38 5.46 -17.72
CA PHE A 105 5.45 4.51 -17.43
C PHE A 105 4.84 3.18 -17.00
N ILE A 106 5.11 2.14 -17.79
CA ILE A 106 4.60 0.78 -17.52
C ILE A 106 5.78 -0.18 -17.52
N PHE A 107 5.92 -0.90 -16.42
CA PHE A 107 6.83 -2.02 -16.28
C PHE A 107 6.04 -3.33 -16.26
N SER A 108 6.37 -4.20 -17.21
CA SER A 108 5.79 -5.54 -17.34
C SER A 108 6.88 -6.58 -17.18
N ARG A 109 6.63 -7.57 -16.32
CA ARG A 109 7.44 -8.78 -16.18
C ARG A 109 6.62 -9.99 -16.59
N ALA A 110 7.18 -10.83 -17.45
CA ALA A 110 6.59 -12.11 -17.86
C ALA A 110 7.67 -13.20 -17.76
N GLY A 111 7.66 -13.92 -16.64
CA GLY A 111 8.69 -14.92 -16.32
C GLY A 111 10.09 -14.29 -16.35
N ASN A 112 10.88 -14.71 -17.33
CA ASN A 112 12.26 -14.27 -17.55
C ASN A 112 12.38 -13.05 -18.47
N ALA A 113 11.28 -12.43 -18.90
CA ALA A 113 11.33 -11.24 -19.74
C ALA A 113 10.82 -10.01 -18.98
N ALA A 114 11.44 -8.86 -19.23
CA ALA A 114 11.00 -7.58 -18.71
C ALA A 114 10.92 -6.54 -19.84
N THR A 115 9.92 -5.67 -19.77
CA THR A 115 9.71 -4.59 -20.74
C THR A 115 9.30 -3.32 -20.02
N ILE A 116 9.91 -2.20 -20.42
CA ILE A 116 9.49 -0.86 -19.99
C ILE A 116 8.90 -0.14 -21.19
N ARG A 117 7.72 0.44 -20.99
CA ARG A 117 7.03 1.28 -21.96
C ARG A 117 6.86 2.68 -21.38
N GLU A 118 7.44 3.67 -22.05
CA GLU A 118 7.38 5.08 -21.69
C GLU A 118 6.62 5.86 -22.78
N GLY A 119 5.54 6.56 -22.43
CA GLY A 119 4.73 7.35 -23.37
C GLY A 119 4.19 6.53 -24.55
N GLY A 120 3.87 5.25 -24.31
CA GLY A 120 3.38 4.33 -25.35
C GLY A 120 4.48 3.70 -26.24
N ARG A 121 5.76 4.01 -26.02
CA ARG A 121 6.89 3.42 -26.77
C ARG A 121 7.70 2.49 -25.88
N THR A 122 8.11 1.33 -26.41
CA THR A 122 8.99 0.42 -25.68
C THR A 122 10.41 0.98 -25.66
N THR A 123 10.92 1.28 -24.48
CA THR A 123 12.26 1.87 -24.29
C THR A 123 13.27 0.86 -23.78
N TYR A 124 12.80 -0.20 -23.11
CA TYR A 124 13.61 -1.34 -22.67
C TYR A 124 12.93 -2.65 -23.04
N THR A 125 13.71 -3.55 -23.65
CA THR A 125 13.33 -4.94 -23.90
C THR A 125 14.44 -5.81 -23.36
N CYS A 126 14.12 -6.64 -22.38
CA CYS A 126 15.11 -7.34 -21.56
C CYS A 126 14.75 -8.80 -21.35
N SER A 127 15.79 -9.59 -21.14
CA SER A 127 15.70 -10.95 -20.64
C SER A 127 16.42 -11.02 -19.29
N SER A 128 15.99 -11.93 -18.42
CA SER A 128 16.69 -12.27 -17.20
C SER A 128 18.05 -12.79 -17.61
N ALA A 129 19.08 -12.29 -16.93
CA ALA A 129 20.44 -12.77 -17.11
C ALA A 129 20.60 -14.16 -16.48
#